data_AF-K0BA23-F1
#
_entry.id   AF-K0BA23-F1
#
_cell.length_a   1.000
_cell.length_b   1.000
_cell.length_c   1.000
_cell.angle_alpha   90.00
_cell.angle_beta   90.00
_cell.angle_gamma   90.00
#
_symmetry.space_group_name_H-M   'P 1'
#
loop_
_entity.id
_entity.type
_entity.pdbx_description
1 polymer ?
#
loop_
_entity_poly.entity_id
_entity_poly.type
_entity_poly.pdbx_seq_one_letter_code
_entity_poly.pdbx_strand_id
1 'polypeptide(L)' 'MVDELVEFSEYDPELADGIKWLDDQAQKKGITFYDMVFEVLYKHDVNSKAKDWLSTRN' A
#
# COMPACT_ATOMS: atom_id res chain seq x y z
N MET A 1 -10.90 -8.35 0.50
CA MET A 1 -10.81 -7.16 -0.39
C MET A 1 -10.58 -5.93 0.48
N VAL A 2 -10.23 -4.75 -0.04
CA VAL A 2 -9.83 -3.57 0.76
C VAL A 2 -10.80 -3.23 1.92
N ASP A 3 -12.07 -3.63 1.82
CA ASP A 3 -13.05 -3.54 2.90
C ASP A 3 -12.62 -4.28 4.19
N GLU A 4 -11.92 -5.41 4.06
CA GLU A 4 -11.32 -6.13 5.19
C GLU A 4 -10.21 -5.31 5.85
N LEU A 5 -9.39 -4.57 5.10
CA LEU A 5 -8.36 -3.69 5.68
C LEU A 5 -8.99 -2.57 6.50
N VAL A 6 -10.14 -2.05 6.06
CA VAL A 6 -10.91 -1.04 6.80
C VAL A 6 -11.51 -1.64 8.07
N GLU A 7 -12.10 -2.84 8.02
CA GLU A 7 -12.55 -3.55 9.22
C GLU A 7 -11.41 -3.87 10.19
N PHE A 8 -10.24 -4.32 9.70
CA PHE A 8 -9.08 -4.59 10.55
C PHE A 8 -8.51 -3.33 11.19
N SER A 9 -8.64 -2.18 10.53
CA SER A 9 -8.18 -0.90 11.08
C SER A 9 -8.99 -0.43 12.29
N GLU A 10 -10.21 -0.92 12.49
CA GLU A 10 -10.97 -0.65 13.72
C GLU A 10 -10.34 -1.30 14.95
N TYR A 11 -9.54 -2.36 14.76
CA TYR A 11 -8.89 -3.12 15.82
C TYR A 11 -7.40 -2.78 15.99
N ASP A 12 -6.81 -2.07 15.01
CA ASP A 12 -5.41 -1.67 15.01
C ASP A 12 -5.27 -0.17 14.70
N PRO A 13 -4.98 0.68 15.70
CA PRO A 13 -4.84 2.11 15.50
C PRO A 13 -3.65 2.48 14.61
N GLU A 14 -2.60 1.65 14.52
CA GLU A 14 -1.47 1.90 13.63
C GLU A 14 -1.89 1.68 12.16
N LEU A 15 -2.70 0.65 11.91
CA LEU A 15 -3.27 0.40 10.59
C LEU A 15 -4.26 1.51 10.18
N ALA A 16 -5.06 2.02 11.13
CA ALA A 16 -5.98 3.12 10.88
C ALA A 16 -5.25 4.41 10.46
N ASP A 17 -4.15 4.75 11.13
CA ASP A 17 -3.32 5.89 10.73
C ASP A 17 -2.68 5.66 9.35
N GLY A 18 -2.26 4.43 9.05
CA GLY A 18 -1.77 4.04 7.72
C GLY A 18 -2.82 4.20 6.62
N ILE A 19 -4.06 3.78 6.87
CA ILE A 19 -5.19 3.94 5.93
C ILE A 19 -5.52 5.42 5.72
N LYS A 20 -5.55 6.21 6.79
CA LYS A 20 -5.81 7.65 6.70
C LYS A 20 -4.72 8.38 5.90
N TRP A 21 -3.46 7.97 6.07
CA TRP A 21 -2.36 8.49 5.27
C TRP A 21 -2.50 8.09 3.79
N LEU A 22 -2.87 6.84 3.51
CA LEU A 22 -3.13 6.36 2.14
C LEU A 22 -4.26 7.15 1.47
N ASP A 23 -5.35 7.44 2.18
CA ASP A 23 -6.46 8.23 1.64
C ASP A 23 -6.03 9.67 1.31
N ASP A 24 -5.26 10.32 2.19
CA ASP A 24 -4.69 11.66 1.93
C ASP A 24 -3.75 11.65 0.70
N GLN A 25 -2.95 10.60 0.52
CA GLN A 25 -2.13 10.44 -0.69
C GLN A 25 -2.97 10.18 -1.95
N ALA A 26 -4.03 9.40 -1.84
CA ALA A 26 -4.94 9.11 -2.94
C ALA A 26 -5.63 10.40 -3.42
N GLN A 27 -6.14 11.21 -2.48
CA GLN A 27 -6.75 12.52 -2.76
C GLN A 27 -5.76 13.48 -3.42
N LYS A 28 -4.52 13.55 -2.92
CA LYS A 28 -3.46 14.39 -3.52
C LYS A 28 -3.12 14.01 -4.96
N LYS A 29 -3.21 12.71 -5.27
CA LYS A 29 -2.97 12.18 -6.62
C LYS A 29 -4.21 12.20 -7.52
N GLY A 30 -5.39 12.43 -6.96
CA GLY A 30 -6.66 12.35 -7.68
C GLY A 30 -7.03 10.93 -8.12
N ILE A 31 -6.54 9.92 -7.40
CA ILE A 31 -6.84 8.50 -7.67
C ILE A 31 -7.73 7.95 -6.56
N THR A 32 -8.32 6.77 -6.79
CA THR A 32 -9.14 6.14 -5.75
C THR A 32 -8.27 5.55 -4.64
N PHE A 33 -8.82 5.44 -3.44
CA PHE A 33 -8.15 4.77 -2.32
C PHE A 33 -7.71 3.34 -2.70
N TYR A 34 -8.56 2.60 -3.42
CA TYR A 34 -8.23 1.25 -3.92
C TYR A 34 -6.99 1.25 -4.83
N ASP A 35 -6.89 2.23 -5.73
CA ASP A 35 -5.72 2.38 -6.62
C ASP A 35 -4.44 2.70 -5.82
N MET A 36 -4.56 3.52 -4.77
CA MET A 36 -3.43 3.88 -3.90
C MET A 36 -2.95 2.68 -3.06
N VAL A 37 -3.88 1.89 -2.50
CA VAL A 37 -3.55 0.64 -1.80
C VAL A 37 -2.86 -0.32 -2.75
N PHE A 38 -3.37 -0.48 -3.97
CA PHE A 38 -2.72 -1.29 -5.00
C PHE A 38 -1.33 -0.77 -5.36
N GLU A 39 -1.15 0.54 -5.55
CA GLU A 39 0.17 1.12 -5.83
C GLU A 39 1.19 0.79 -4.74
N VAL A 40 0.80 0.88 -3.47
CA VAL A 40 1.71 0.60 -2.34
C VAL A 40 2.04 -0.88 -2.25
N LEU A 41 1.04 -1.76 -2.35
CA LEU A 41 1.25 -3.21 -2.37
C LEU A 41 2.14 -3.62 -3.55
N TYR A 42 1.89 -3.05 -4.73
CA TYR A 42 2.62 -3.37 -5.95
C TYR A 42 4.04 -2.78 -5.95
N LYS A 43 4.25 -1.56 -5.43
CA LYS A 43 5.60 -0.98 -5.27
C LYS A 43 6.46 -1.82 -4.34
N HIS A 44 5.89 -2.37 -3.27
CA HIS A 44 6.63 -3.21 -2.35
C HIS A 44 7.07 -4.51 -3.05
N ASP A 45 6.20 -5.14 -3.82
CA ASP A 45 6.50 -6.37 -4.57
C ASP A 45 7.50 -6.15 -5.71
N VAL A 46 7.38 -5.03 -6.45
CA VAL A 46 8.30 -4.67 -7.53
C VAL A 46 9.68 -4.32 -6.98
N ASN A 47 9.78 -3.62 -5.86
CA ASN A 47 11.09 -3.36 -5.23
C ASN A 47 11.73 -4.65 -4.73
N SER A 48 10.95 -5.59 -4.17
CA SER A 48 11.47 -6.88 -3.73
C SER A 48 11.99 -7.70 -4.93
N LYS A 49 11.20 -7.81 -6.01
CA LYS A 49 11.60 -8.51 -7.24
C LYS A 49 12.77 -7.83 -7.95
N ALA A 50 12.80 -6.50 -7.97
CA ALA A 50 13.92 -5.75 -8.56
C ALA A 50 15.21 -5.94 -7.74
N LYS A 51 15.12 -6.02 -6.41
CA LYS A 51 16.26 -6.26 -5.52
C LYS A 51 16.79 -7.69 -5.67
N ASP A 52 15.91 -8.68 -5.78
CA ASP A 52 16.28 -10.07 -6.08
C ASP A 52 16.89 -10.22 -7.48
N TRP A 53 16.35 -9.51 -8.48
CA TRP A 53 16.89 -9.50 -9.84
C TRP A 53 18.26 -8.80 -9.94
N LEU A 54 18.46 -7.72 -9.17
CA LEU A 54 19.76 -7.07 -9.04
C LEU A 54 20.77 -7.95 -8.30
N SER A 55 20.36 -8.74 -7.31
CA SER A 55 21.28 -9.59 -6.54
C SER A 55 21.66 -10.89 -7.26
N THR A 56 20.83 -11.40 -8.18
CA THR A 56 21.14 -12.61 -8.98
C THR A 56 22.05 -12.35 -10.18
N ARG A 57 22.44 -11.08 -10.41
CA ARG A 57 23.34 -10.69 -11.50
C ARG A 57 24.82 -10.58 -11.09
N ASN A 58 25.17 -11.00 -9.88
CA ASN A 58 26.55 -11.06 -9.37
C ASN A 58 27.02 -12.50 -9.19
#